data_AF-A0A239PH87-F1
#
_entry.id   AF-A0A239PH87-F1
#
_cell.length_a   1.000
_cell.length_b   1.000
_cell.length_c   1.000
_cell.angle_alpha   90.00
_cell.angle_beta   90.00
_cell.angle_gamma   90.00
#
_symmetry.space_group_name_H-M   'P 1'
#
loop_
_entity.id
_entity.type
_entity.pdbx_description
1 polymer ?
#
loop_
_entity_poly.entity_id
_entity_poly.type
_entity_poly.pdbx_seq_one_letter_code
_entity_poly.pdbx_strand_id
1 'polypeptide(L)'
;MDRALFAARFADAAAFAREFAQRYVMEELPSSLVFRVRLNQSHDGHPPRAGEMRFPGDSGLDRARALLRCDAETAVAELWRDGRVPEWVNLAVVGETGAATVIEVVCCGRFTADEAVLYHAREGWPPFHALGPGLPRDRSSVSIHDRFECWDRLDLEQLAAVGDRVRFLTVWTPEVGAESLPELPEMDALHHNAFADGLSAYSRFPGLKHVTMRLAAPESFRVVDSGEPLRSLGSLTVSNLPAHDWGHPSLAAVAPAVTRVELHGAGRLRLGAFGAAVRSITLSGDTVGGPVELPPGLDSLSLHLRDTTDRDVIALLAAEVDYLDLSGTTVTDAILAAAGRSARRHLNLVRTGLDLDAVARFRADHPTLDVLPAEFQYDATMLGADG
;
A
#
# COMPACT_ATOMS: atom_id res chain seq x y z
N MET A 1 1.53 29.46 -16.48
CA MET A 1 0.18 29.19 -17.04
C MET A 1 -0.88 30.01 -16.33
N ASP A 2 -1.66 30.78 -17.09
CA ASP A 2 -2.85 31.47 -16.57
C ASP A 2 -3.93 30.47 -16.13
N ARG A 3 -4.72 30.83 -15.11
CA ARG A 3 -5.75 29.98 -14.52
C ARG A 3 -6.82 29.55 -15.52
N ALA A 4 -7.25 30.43 -16.41
CA ALA A 4 -8.31 30.12 -17.37
C ALA A 4 -7.87 29.06 -18.38
N LEU A 5 -6.62 29.14 -18.84
CA LEU A 5 -6.05 28.12 -19.72
C LEU A 5 -5.91 26.77 -19.00
N PHE A 6 -5.47 26.78 -17.73
CA PHE A 6 -5.38 25.56 -16.93
C PHE A 6 -6.74 24.91 -16.72
N ALA A 7 -7.77 25.70 -16.38
CA ALA A 7 -9.14 25.23 -16.20
C ALA A 7 -9.74 24.63 -17.48
N ALA A 8 -9.52 25.27 -18.63
CA ALA A 8 -9.97 24.74 -19.92
C ALA A 8 -9.32 23.38 -20.23
N ARG A 9 -8.00 23.28 -20.04
CA ARG A 9 -7.27 22.01 -20.22
C ARG A 9 -7.75 20.92 -19.26
N PHE A 10 -8.05 21.27 -18.01
CA PHE A 10 -8.61 20.33 -17.03
C PHE A 10 -10.00 19.81 -17.44
N ALA A 11 -10.86 20.68 -18.00
CA ALA A 11 -12.16 20.27 -18.49
C ALA A 11 -12.03 19.31 -19.70
N ASP A 12 -11.19 19.66 -20.67
CA ASP A 12 -10.92 18.83 -21.85
C ASP A 12 -10.34 17.46 -21.45
N ALA A 13 -9.41 17.48 -20.47
CA ALA A 13 -8.81 16.30 -19.86
C ALA A 13 -9.85 15.31 -19.31
N ALA A 14 -10.74 15.84 -18.47
CA ALA A 14 -11.71 15.06 -17.74
C ALA A 14 -12.79 14.51 -18.69
N ALA A 15 -13.22 15.31 -19.67
CA ALA A 15 -14.13 14.87 -20.72
C ALA A 15 -13.52 13.72 -21.53
N PHE A 16 -12.27 13.87 -21.96
CA PHE A 16 -11.55 12.82 -22.68
C PHE A 16 -11.40 11.54 -21.85
N ALA A 17 -11.04 11.64 -20.57
CA ALA A 17 -10.93 10.49 -19.67
C ALA A 17 -12.24 9.69 -19.58
N ARG A 18 -13.37 10.40 -19.43
CA ARG A 18 -14.71 9.79 -19.39
C ARG A 18 -15.08 9.12 -20.71
N GLU A 19 -14.90 9.81 -21.84
CA GLU A 19 -15.17 9.23 -23.17
C GLU A 19 -14.30 8.01 -23.49
N PHE A 20 -13.04 8.06 -23.08
CA PHE A 20 -12.13 6.95 -23.25
C PHE A 20 -12.55 5.75 -22.40
N ALA A 21 -12.82 5.95 -21.11
CA ALA A 21 -13.24 4.89 -20.19
C ALA A 21 -14.55 4.22 -20.62
N GLN A 22 -15.53 4.99 -21.12
CA GLN A 22 -16.83 4.46 -21.58
C GLN A 22 -16.69 3.34 -22.62
N ARG A 23 -15.59 3.32 -23.39
CA ARG A 23 -15.34 2.29 -24.42
C ARG A 23 -14.97 0.93 -23.83
N TYR A 24 -14.61 0.88 -22.55
CA TYR A 24 -14.08 -0.31 -21.91
C TYR A 24 -14.81 -0.72 -20.63
N VAL A 25 -15.60 0.16 -20.02
CA VAL A 25 -16.39 -0.20 -18.84
C VAL A 25 -17.76 -0.75 -19.24
N MET A 26 -18.33 -1.62 -18.40
CA MET A 26 -19.67 -2.18 -18.63
C MET A 26 -20.78 -1.18 -18.32
N GLU A 27 -20.55 -0.28 -17.37
CA GLU A 27 -21.51 0.72 -16.93
C GLU A 27 -21.68 1.86 -17.93
N GLU A 28 -22.88 2.43 -17.94
CA GLU A 28 -23.12 3.71 -18.62
C GLU A 28 -22.62 4.84 -17.72
N LEU A 29 -21.64 5.59 -18.18
CA LEU A 29 -21.02 6.69 -17.43
C LEU A 29 -21.82 7.99 -17.65
N PRO A 30 -22.39 8.63 -16.62
CA PRO A 30 -23.07 9.90 -16.77
C PRO A 30 -22.16 11.00 -17.36
N SER A 31 -22.72 11.95 -18.11
CA SER A 31 -21.95 13.06 -18.68
C SER A 31 -21.55 14.10 -17.63
N SER A 32 -22.32 14.24 -16.55
CA SER A 32 -21.97 15.05 -15.39
C SER A 32 -20.73 14.48 -14.70
N LEU A 33 -19.81 15.35 -14.27
CA LEU A 33 -18.56 14.94 -13.64
C LEU A 33 -18.49 15.46 -12.20
N VAL A 34 -17.99 14.63 -11.30
CA VAL A 34 -17.53 15.00 -9.96
C VAL A 34 -16.12 14.50 -9.76
N PHE A 35 -15.36 15.12 -8.87
CA PHE A 35 -13.92 14.89 -8.77
C PHE A 35 -13.53 14.40 -7.38
N ARG A 36 -12.68 13.36 -7.38
CA ARG A 36 -11.92 12.90 -6.22
C ARG A 36 -10.48 13.35 -6.38
N VAL A 37 -10.05 14.41 -5.69
CA VAL A 37 -8.69 14.96 -5.84
C VAL A 37 -7.76 14.39 -4.78
N ARG A 38 -6.66 13.79 -5.23
CA ARG A 38 -5.54 13.32 -4.41
C ARG A 38 -4.30 14.15 -4.68
N LEU A 39 -3.97 15.01 -3.73
CA LEU A 39 -2.79 15.87 -3.79
C LEU A 39 -1.55 15.12 -3.27
N ASN A 40 -0.37 15.57 -3.70
CA ASN A 40 0.93 15.05 -3.25
C ASN A 40 1.08 13.52 -3.31
N GLN A 41 0.76 12.93 -4.46
CA GLN A 41 0.89 11.49 -4.72
C GLN A 41 2.24 11.13 -5.39
N SER A 42 3.26 11.99 -5.28
CA SER A 42 4.64 11.70 -5.70
C SER A 42 5.50 11.32 -4.49
N HIS A 43 6.51 10.47 -4.73
CA HIS A 43 7.56 10.25 -3.74
C HIS A 43 8.47 11.50 -3.70
N ASP A 44 8.22 12.37 -2.74
CA ASP A 44 8.84 13.69 -2.62
C ASP A 44 10.16 13.70 -1.81
N GLY A 45 10.86 12.57 -1.78
CA GLY A 45 12.13 12.42 -1.04
C GLY A 45 13.27 13.30 -1.54
N HIS A 46 13.19 13.87 -2.75
CA HIS A 46 14.17 14.84 -3.23
C HIS A 46 13.80 16.27 -2.82
N PRO A 47 14.75 17.15 -2.50
CA PRO A 47 14.48 18.56 -2.28
C PRO A 47 13.83 19.23 -3.51
N PRO A 48 12.91 20.19 -3.32
CA PRO A 48 12.34 20.95 -4.43
C PRO A 48 13.43 21.75 -5.15
N ARG A 49 13.35 21.81 -6.49
CA ARG A 49 14.25 22.61 -7.32
C ARG A 49 13.88 24.09 -7.25
N ALA A 50 14.76 24.95 -7.79
CA ALA A 50 14.48 26.38 -7.88
C ALA A 50 13.18 26.64 -8.66
N GLY A 51 12.24 27.34 -8.03
CA GLY A 51 10.93 27.66 -8.63
C GLY A 51 9.82 26.65 -8.34
N GLU A 52 10.16 25.49 -7.75
CA GLU A 52 9.19 24.51 -7.25
C GLU A 52 8.71 24.90 -5.84
N MET A 53 7.45 24.60 -5.55
CA MET A 53 6.80 24.82 -4.27
C MET A 53 6.06 23.55 -3.84
N ARG A 54 6.06 23.29 -2.53
CA ARG A 54 5.27 22.23 -1.90
C ARG A 54 4.29 22.84 -0.91
N PHE A 55 3.16 22.16 -0.74
CA PHE A 55 2.12 22.56 0.20
C PHE A 55 2.01 21.48 1.29
N PRO A 56 2.53 21.72 2.51
CA PRO A 56 2.67 20.68 3.55
C PRO A 56 1.36 19.99 3.97
N GLY A 57 0.21 20.63 3.78
CA GLY A 57 -1.10 20.09 4.13
C GLY A 57 -1.71 19.13 3.10
N ASP A 58 -1.08 18.95 1.94
CA ASP A 58 -1.66 18.19 0.82
C ASP A 58 -1.78 16.69 1.10
N SER A 59 -0.94 16.14 1.97
CA SER A 59 -0.95 14.73 2.35
C SER A 59 -1.94 14.40 3.48
N GLY A 60 -2.66 15.39 4.01
CA GLY A 60 -3.57 15.21 5.14
C GLY A 60 -4.85 14.46 4.75
N LEU A 61 -5.27 13.50 5.59
CA LEU A 61 -6.49 12.73 5.39
C LEU A 61 -7.75 13.61 5.37
N ASP A 62 -7.81 14.64 6.22
CA ASP A 62 -8.93 15.59 6.25
C ASP A 62 -9.07 16.33 4.92
N ARG A 63 -7.94 16.67 4.29
CA ARG A 63 -7.94 17.32 2.97
C ARG A 63 -8.40 16.35 1.89
N ALA A 64 -7.89 15.11 1.90
CA ALA A 64 -8.36 14.08 0.98
C ALA A 64 -9.88 13.85 1.10
N ARG A 65 -10.40 13.82 2.34
CA ARG A 65 -11.83 13.69 2.62
C ARG A 65 -12.65 14.87 2.09
N ALA A 66 -12.18 16.09 2.27
CA ALA A 66 -12.86 17.29 1.77
C ALA A 66 -12.95 17.33 0.24
N LEU A 67 -12.07 16.62 -0.46
CA LEU A 67 -11.95 16.61 -1.92
C LEU A 67 -12.46 15.32 -2.58
N LEU A 68 -13.25 14.49 -1.89
CA LEU A 68 -13.74 13.22 -2.43
C LEU A 68 -14.77 13.35 -3.55
N ARG A 69 -15.62 14.39 -3.48
CA ARG A 69 -16.74 14.62 -4.39
C ARG A 69 -16.90 16.12 -4.65
N CYS A 70 -15.82 16.77 -5.06
CA CYS A 70 -15.82 18.20 -5.35
C CYS A 70 -16.20 18.48 -6.82
N ASP A 71 -16.56 19.74 -7.11
CA ASP A 71 -16.82 20.19 -8.47
C ASP A 71 -15.52 20.58 -9.21
N ALA A 72 -15.64 20.86 -10.51
CA ALA A 72 -14.50 21.22 -11.35
C ALA A 72 -13.79 22.49 -10.87
N GLU A 73 -14.53 23.50 -10.41
CA GLU A 73 -13.97 24.78 -9.98
C GLU A 73 -13.15 24.61 -8.68
N THR A 74 -13.65 23.79 -7.75
CA THR A 74 -12.94 23.41 -6.53
C THR A 74 -11.68 22.62 -6.88
N ALA A 75 -11.77 21.61 -7.76
CA ALA A 75 -10.60 20.86 -8.19
C ALA A 75 -9.54 21.76 -8.84
N VAL A 76 -9.95 22.70 -9.70
CA VAL A 76 -9.06 23.69 -10.32
C VAL A 76 -8.44 24.63 -9.27
N ALA A 77 -9.20 25.09 -8.26
CA ALA A 77 -8.67 25.94 -7.20
C ALA A 77 -7.61 25.22 -6.34
N GLU A 78 -7.75 23.91 -6.16
CA GLU A 78 -6.79 23.09 -5.43
C GLU A 78 -5.51 22.82 -6.24
N LEU A 79 -5.64 22.69 -7.56
CA LEU A 79 -4.51 22.42 -8.45
C LEU A 79 -3.83 23.70 -8.96
N TRP A 80 -4.53 24.83 -9.06
CA TRP A 80 -3.96 26.10 -9.45
C TRP A 80 -3.85 27.01 -8.22
N ARG A 81 -2.64 27.14 -7.67
CA ARG A 81 -2.38 27.87 -6.41
C ARG A 81 -1.22 28.83 -6.59
N ASP A 82 -1.40 30.09 -6.19
CA ASP A 82 -0.36 31.13 -6.23
C ASP A 82 0.36 31.29 -7.58
N GLY A 83 -0.38 31.13 -8.69
CA GLY A 83 0.18 31.20 -10.05
C GLY A 83 0.94 29.95 -10.48
N ARG A 84 0.80 28.84 -9.75
CA ARG A 84 1.51 27.58 -9.96
C ARG A 84 0.56 26.40 -10.14
N VAL A 85 1.04 25.37 -10.81
CA VAL A 85 0.32 24.12 -11.11
C VAL A 85 1.22 22.92 -10.81
N PRO A 86 0.69 21.70 -10.57
CA PRO A 86 1.51 20.51 -10.44
C PRO A 86 2.29 20.23 -11.72
N GLU A 87 3.49 19.66 -11.60
CA GLU A 87 4.28 19.22 -12.76
C GLU A 87 3.55 18.16 -13.61
N TRP A 88 2.77 17.29 -12.97
CA TRP A 88 1.91 16.30 -13.62
C TRP A 88 0.59 16.10 -12.87
N VAL A 89 -0.45 15.78 -13.63
CA VAL A 89 -1.79 15.45 -13.12
C VAL A 89 -2.37 14.29 -13.92
N ASN A 90 -2.66 13.17 -13.28
CA ASN A 90 -3.36 12.04 -13.88
C ASN A 90 -4.85 12.13 -13.61
N LEU A 91 -5.67 11.82 -14.62
CA LEU A 91 -7.12 11.70 -14.50
C LEU A 91 -7.56 10.30 -14.87
N ALA A 92 -8.40 9.67 -14.05
CA ALA A 92 -8.97 8.36 -14.34
C ALA A 92 -10.43 8.31 -13.92
N VAL A 93 -11.28 7.60 -14.67
CA VAL A 93 -12.61 7.24 -14.15
C VAL A 93 -12.44 6.16 -13.09
N VAL A 94 -13.04 6.36 -11.93
CA VAL A 94 -12.95 5.42 -10.78
C VAL A 94 -14.29 4.97 -10.23
N GLY A 95 -15.39 5.47 -10.79
CA GLY A 95 -16.73 5.13 -10.34
C GLY A 95 -17.80 6.02 -10.95
N GLU A 96 -19.03 5.82 -10.50
CA GLU A 96 -20.20 6.62 -10.84
C GLU A 96 -21.20 6.60 -9.68
N THR A 97 -22.02 7.65 -9.56
CA THR A 97 -22.96 7.83 -8.44
C THR A 97 -24.43 7.70 -8.88
N GLY A 98 -24.69 7.15 -10.05
CA GLY A 98 -25.95 7.18 -10.80
C GLY A 98 -26.24 8.52 -11.49
N ALA A 99 -25.76 9.62 -10.92
CA ALA A 99 -25.98 10.99 -11.43
C ALA A 99 -24.75 11.61 -12.10
N ALA A 100 -23.55 11.18 -11.70
CA ALA A 100 -22.28 11.72 -12.20
C ALA A 100 -21.21 10.61 -12.32
N THR A 101 -20.29 10.79 -13.26
CA THR A 101 -19.05 10.04 -13.33
C THR A 101 -18.05 10.62 -12.32
N VAL A 102 -17.40 9.75 -11.54
CA VAL A 102 -16.36 10.13 -10.60
C VAL A 102 -15.00 10.07 -11.30
N ILE A 103 -14.36 11.22 -11.46
CA ILE A 103 -13.00 11.35 -11.97
C ILE A 103 -12.03 11.47 -10.79
N GLU A 104 -11.14 10.49 -10.65
CA GLU A 104 -10.00 10.64 -9.76
C GLU A 104 -8.93 11.51 -10.42
N VAL A 105 -8.49 12.51 -9.67
CA VAL A 105 -7.45 13.46 -10.07
C VAL A 105 -6.26 13.28 -9.14
N VAL A 106 -5.19 12.68 -9.64
CA VAL A 106 -3.97 12.40 -8.87
C VAL A 106 -2.86 13.33 -9.34
N CYS A 107 -2.21 14.08 -8.45
CA CYS A 107 -1.11 14.97 -8.84
C CYS A 107 0.14 14.82 -7.95
N CYS A 108 1.29 15.27 -8.45
CA CYS A 108 2.48 15.41 -7.61
C CYS A 108 2.35 16.53 -6.58
N GLY A 109 3.24 16.50 -5.58
CA GLY A 109 3.37 17.54 -4.57
C GLY A 109 4.17 18.77 -5.00
N ARG A 110 4.80 18.72 -6.17
CA ARG A 110 5.64 19.79 -6.71
C ARG A 110 4.85 20.69 -7.65
N PHE A 111 4.76 21.96 -7.27
CA PHE A 111 4.05 23.00 -8.00
C PHE A 111 5.04 23.98 -8.62
N THR A 112 4.80 24.37 -9.87
CA THR A 112 5.69 25.23 -10.64
C THR A 112 4.91 26.26 -11.44
N ALA A 113 5.57 27.39 -11.74
CA ALA A 113 5.08 28.35 -12.74
C ALA A 113 5.79 28.21 -14.09
N ASP A 114 6.85 27.39 -14.16
CA ASP A 114 7.62 27.14 -15.37
C ASP A 114 6.91 26.09 -16.23
N GLU A 115 6.39 26.51 -17.37
CA GLU A 115 5.71 25.61 -18.30
C GLU A 115 6.67 24.62 -18.99
N ALA A 116 7.97 24.90 -19.02
CA ALA A 116 8.96 24.06 -19.68
C ALA A 116 9.21 22.74 -18.92
N VAL A 117 8.86 22.68 -17.63
CA VAL A 117 9.04 21.48 -16.80
C VAL A 117 7.76 20.66 -16.63
N LEU A 118 6.63 21.11 -17.22
CA LEU A 118 5.39 20.37 -17.15
C LEU A 118 5.46 19.09 -17.98
N TYR A 119 4.96 18.01 -17.40
CA TYR A 119 4.85 16.71 -18.06
C TYR A 119 3.72 16.73 -19.09
N HIS A 120 3.64 15.67 -19.90
CA HIS A 120 2.56 15.45 -20.87
C HIS A 120 2.39 16.55 -21.93
N ALA A 121 3.44 17.35 -22.17
CA ALA A 121 3.42 18.41 -23.19
C ALA A 121 3.05 17.89 -24.60
N ARG A 122 3.31 16.61 -24.89
CA ARG A 122 2.99 15.96 -26.16
C ARG A 122 1.53 15.52 -26.30
N GLU A 123 0.76 15.49 -25.22
CA GLU A 123 -0.64 15.05 -25.23
C GLU A 123 -1.59 16.17 -25.63
N GLY A 124 -1.11 17.42 -25.59
CA GLY A 124 -1.83 18.63 -26.02
C GLY A 124 -2.39 19.47 -24.88
N TRP A 125 -2.39 18.93 -23.66
CA TRP A 125 -3.03 19.50 -22.49
C TRP A 125 -2.13 19.36 -21.24
N PRO A 126 -0.85 19.80 -21.28
CA PRO A 126 0.00 19.76 -20.09
C PRO A 126 -0.62 20.59 -18.96
N PRO A 127 -0.53 20.14 -17.68
CA PRO A 127 0.26 18.99 -17.19
C PRO A 127 -0.52 17.65 -17.12
N PHE A 128 -1.64 17.53 -17.82
CA PHE A 128 -2.61 16.46 -17.62
C PHE A 128 -2.35 15.21 -18.47
N HIS A 129 -2.74 14.06 -17.93
CA HIS A 129 -2.74 12.75 -18.59
C HIS A 129 -4.01 11.97 -18.24
N ALA A 130 -4.81 11.56 -19.22
CA ALA A 130 -5.92 10.63 -18.96
C ALA A 130 -5.41 9.19 -18.98
N LEU A 131 -5.63 8.51 -17.87
CA LEU A 131 -5.47 7.09 -17.73
C LEU A 131 -6.75 6.38 -18.14
N GLY A 132 -6.58 5.24 -18.83
CA GLY A 132 -7.66 4.28 -19.01
C GLY A 132 -8.07 3.60 -17.70
N PRO A 133 -9.25 2.98 -17.67
CA PRO A 133 -9.58 2.07 -16.57
C PRO A 133 -8.55 0.94 -16.50
N GLY A 134 -8.37 0.35 -15.32
CA GLY A 134 -7.49 -0.80 -15.15
C GLY A 134 -8.04 -2.01 -15.91
N LEU A 135 -7.54 -2.25 -17.13
CA LEU A 135 -8.02 -3.34 -17.97
C LEU A 135 -7.35 -4.68 -17.64
N PRO A 136 -8.09 -5.80 -17.71
CA PRO A 136 -7.51 -7.13 -17.65
C PRO A 136 -6.62 -7.35 -18.87
N ARG A 137 -5.71 -8.34 -18.80
CA ARG A 137 -4.76 -8.63 -19.89
C ARG A 137 -5.44 -8.97 -21.22
N ASP A 138 -6.61 -9.59 -21.17
CA ASP A 138 -7.41 -9.94 -22.34
C ASP A 138 -8.20 -8.76 -22.92
N ARG A 139 -8.14 -7.58 -22.26
CA ARG A 139 -8.86 -6.35 -22.62
C ARG A 139 -10.37 -6.52 -22.66
N SER A 140 -10.90 -7.51 -21.96
CA SER A 140 -12.34 -7.60 -21.71
C SER A 140 -12.83 -6.37 -20.97
N SER A 141 -14.11 -6.04 -21.17
CA SER A 141 -14.76 -4.98 -20.42
C SER A 141 -14.75 -5.33 -18.93
N VAL A 142 -14.61 -4.31 -18.09
CA VAL A 142 -14.64 -4.44 -16.62
C VAL A 142 -15.78 -3.63 -16.05
N SER A 143 -16.30 -4.09 -14.90
CA SER A 143 -17.13 -3.20 -14.10
C SER A 143 -16.24 -2.10 -13.54
N ILE A 144 -16.69 -0.85 -13.63
CA ILE A 144 -16.02 0.28 -12.94
C ILE A 144 -16.05 0.11 -11.42
N HIS A 145 -16.95 -0.74 -10.92
CA HIS A 145 -17.13 -1.06 -9.50
C HIS A 145 -16.27 -2.24 -9.01
N ASP A 146 -15.41 -2.83 -9.85
CA ASP A 146 -14.47 -3.90 -9.43
C ASP A 146 -13.64 -3.49 -8.20
N ARG A 147 -13.32 -2.19 -8.12
CA ARG A 147 -12.65 -1.55 -6.99
C ARG A 147 -13.54 -0.48 -6.40
N PHE A 148 -13.71 -0.51 -5.09
CA PHE A 148 -14.56 0.46 -4.37
C PHE A 148 -13.81 1.06 -3.18
N GLU A 149 -14.04 2.34 -2.91
CA GLU A 149 -13.53 3.01 -1.71
C GLU A 149 -14.68 3.53 -0.87
N CYS A 150 -14.69 3.16 0.41
CA CYS A 150 -15.69 3.57 1.38
C CYS A 150 -15.08 4.54 2.39
N TRP A 151 -15.45 5.82 2.28
CA TRP A 151 -14.95 6.90 3.13
C TRP A 151 -15.95 7.33 4.19
N ASP A 152 -17.23 7.19 3.90
CA ASP A 152 -18.33 7.63 4.74
C ASP A 152 -19.56 6.73 4.57
N ARG A 153 -20.65 7.07 5.27
CA ARG A 153 -21.90 6.34 5.20
C ARG A 153 -22.59 6.44 3.83
N LEU A 154 -22.36 7.52 3.08
CA LEU A 154 -22.92 7.67 1.74
C LEU A 154 -22.27 6.66 0.78
N ASP A 155 -20.96 6.46 0.89
CA ASP A 155 -20.26 5.40 0.15
C ASP A 155 -20.77 4.01 0.51
N LEU A 156 -21.13 3.78 1.78
CA LEU A 156 -21.66 2.49 2.22
C LEU A 156 -23.00 2.16 1.54
N GLU A 157 -23.87 3.17 1.36
CA GLU A 157 -25.12 3.02 0.63
C GLU A 157 -24.90 2.71 -0.86
N GLN A 158 -23.91 3.37 -1.47
CA GLN A 158 -23.49 3.10 -2.85
C GLN A 158 -22.88 1.70 -3.00
N LEU A 159 -22.02 1.30 -2.07
CA LEU A 159 -21.42 -0.03 -2.02
C LEU A 159 -22.49 -1.13 -1.97
N ALA A 160 -23.56 -0.93 -1.20
CA ALA A 160 -24.66 -1.89 -1.12
C ALA A 160 -25.40 -2.06 -2.47
N ALA A 161 -25.42 -1.02 -3.31
CA ALA A 161 -26.07 -1.08 -4.62
C ALA A 161 -25.26 -1.83 -5.68
N VAL A 162 -23.94 -2.00 -5.48
CA VAL A 162 -23.00 -2.58 -6.45
C VAL A 162 -22.20 -3.76 -5.89
N GLY A 163 -22.56 -4.26 -4.71
CA GLY A 163 -21.76 -5.21 -3.93
C GLY A 163 -21.47 -6.54 -4.62
N ASP A 164 -22.30 -6.96 -5.58
CA ASP A 164 -22.09 -8.16 -6.40
C ASP A 164 -20.97 -8.01 -7.45
N ARG A 165 -20.44 -6.80 -7.63
CA ARG A 165 -19.36 -6.48 -8.57
C ARG A 165 -18.05 -6.11 -7.89
N VAL A 166 -18.06 -5.86 -6.59
CA VAL A 166 -16.89 -5.38 -5.85
C VAL A 166 -15.98 -6.54 -5.48
N ARG A 167 -14.76 -6.52 -6.02
CA ARG A 167 -13.71 -7.49 -5.72
C ARG A 167 -12.67 -6.94 -4.75
N PHE A 168 -12.34 -5.66 -4.89
CA PHE A 168 -11.39 -4.96 -4.04
C PHE A 168 -12.08 -3.82 -3.29
N LEU A 169 -12.14 -3.91 -1.96
CA LEU A 169 -12.71 -2.86 -1.12
C LEU A 169 -11.60 -2.17 -0.31
N THR A 170 -11.58 -0.83 -0.33
CA THR A 170 -10.82 -0.03 0.64
C THR A 170 -11.76 0.72 1.57
N VAL A 171 -11.57 0.60 2.88
CA VAL A 171 -12.33 1.34 3.90
C VAL A 171 -11.41 2.35 4.58
N TRP A 172 -11.80 3.62 4.60
CA TRP A 172 -11.00 4.72 5.13
C TRP A 172 -11.46 5.26 6.48
N THR A 173 -12.67 4.92 6.91
CA THR A 173 -13.26 5.40 8.15
C THR A 173 -13.34 4.30 9.21
N PRO A 174 -13.08 4.60 10.50
CA PRO A 174 -13.31 3.65 11.59
C PRO A 174 -14.79 3.46 11.89
N GLU A 175 -15.68 4.29 11.34
CA GLU A 175 -17.13 4.20 11.54
C GLU A 175 -17.76 3.02 10.80
N VAL A 176 -17.09 2.50 9.77
CA VAL A 176 -17.57 1.40 8.95
C VAL A 176 -16.84 0.14 9.38
N GLY A 177 -17.43 -0.58 10.33
CA GLY A 177 -16.94 -1.88 10.74
C GLY A 177 -17.41 -3.01 9.81
N ALA A 178 -16.83 -4.20 9.99
CA ALA A 178 -17.16 -5.42 9.26
C ALA A 178 -18.67 -5.75 9.26
N GLU A 179 -19.34 -5.51 10.39
CA GLU A 179 -20.79 -5.74 10.52
C GLU A 179 -21.64 -4.75 9.73
N SER A 180 -21.10 -3.55 9.47
CA SER A 180 -21.79 -2.51 8.70
C SER A 180 -21.69 -2.73 7.19
N LEU A 181 -20.69 -3.49 6.73
CA LEU A 181 -20.53 -3.79 5.31
C LEU A 181 -21.71 -4.62 4.77
N PRO A 182 -22.18 -4.34 3.54
CA PRO A 182 -23.21 -5.15 2.90
C PRO A 182 -22.67 -6.55 2.56
N GLU A 183 -23.51 -7.42 1.99
CA GLU A 183 -23.01 -8.66 1.40
C GLU A 183 -22.15 -8.36 0.17
N LEU A 184 -20.96 -8.96 0.14
CA LEU A 184 -19.97 -8.76 -0.92
C LEU A 184 -19.48 -10.15 -1.38
N PRO A 185 -20.27 -10.89 -2.17
CA PRO A 185 -20.00 -12.29 -2.49
C PRO A 185 -18.72 -12.49 -3.31
N GLU A 186 -18.35 -11.49 -4.12
CA GLU A 186 -17.19 -11.53 -5.01
C GLU A 186 -15.94 -10.88 -4.42
N MET A 187 -16.01 -10.32 -3.20
CA MET A 187 -14.87 -9.64 -2.57
C MET A 187 -13.73 -10.61 -2.30
N ASP A 188 -12.58 -10.35 -2.92
CA ASP A 188 -11.35 -11.13 -2.77
C ASP A 188 -10.29 -10.40 -1.92
N ALA A 189 -10.35 -9.07 -1.85
CA ALA A 189 -9.40 -8.26 -1.12
C ALA A 189 -10.09 -7.12 -0.35
N LEU A 190 -9.61 -6.92 0.88
CA LEU A 190 -10.01 -5.82 1.76
C LEU A 190 -8.78 -5.05 2.23
N HIS A 191 -8.82 -3.73 2.10
CA HIS A 191 -7.88 -2.82 2.73
C HIS A 191 -8.61 -1.90 3.72
N HIS A 192 -8.35 -2.03 5.02
CA HIS A 192 -8.99 -1.22 6.05
C HIS A 192 -8.00 -0.26 6.71
N ASN A 193 -8.03 1.03 6.36
CA ASN A 193 -7.07 2.04 6.81
C ASN A 193 -7.29 2.55 8.25
N ALA A 194 -8.44 2.24 8.84
CA ALA A 194 -8.80 2.66 10.19
C ALA A 194 -9.44 1.52 11.00
N PHE A 195 -8.81 0.35 11.01
CA PHE A 195 -9.40 -0.86 11.56
C PHE A 195 -9.57 -0.79 13.08
N ALA A 196 -10.76 -1.20 13.55
CA ALA A 196 -11.14 -1.19 14.97
C ALA A 196 -11.90 -2.46 15.42
N ASP A 197 -12.22 -3.38 14.52
CA ASP A 197 -13.04 -4.57 14.83
C ASP A 197 -12.21 -5.79 15.23
N GLY A 198 -12.89 -6.94 15.43
CA GLY A 198 -12.25 -8.25 15.50
C GLY A 198 -12.07 -8.85 14.11
N LEU A 199 -10.91 -9.46 13.83
CA LEU A 199 -10.59 -10.07 12.53
C LEU A 199 -11.65 -11.11 12.09
N SER A 200 -12.18 -11.89 13.04
CA SER A 200 -13.21 -12.91 12.77
C SER A 200 -14.52 -12.36 12.19
N ALA A 201 -14.80 -11.06 12.35
CA ALA A 201 -16.01 -10.44 11.80
C ALA A 201 -16.03 -10.48 10.26
N TYR A 202 -14.88 -10.63 9.60
CA TYR A 202 -14.81 -10.80 8.15
C TYR A 202 -15.08 -12.24 7.67
N SER A 203 -15.32 -13.21 8.56
CA SER A 203 -15.63 -14.60 8.18
C SER A 203 -16.90 -14.75 7.34
N ARG A 204 -17.80 -13.76 7.39
CA ARG A 204 -18.99 -13.67 6.53
C ARG A 204 -18.69 -13.46 5.04
N PHE A 205 -17.45 -13.15 4.66
CA PHE A 205 -17.04 -12.96 3.27
C PHE A 205 -16.29 -14.19 2.76
N PRO A 206 -16.99 -15.19 2.16
CA PRO A 206 -16.39 -16.47 1.81
C PRO A 206 -15.26 -16.36 0.77
N GLY A 207 -15.31 -15.34 -0.10
CA GLY A 207 -14.31 -15.09 -1.14
C GLY A 207 -13.03 -14.39 -0.67
N LEU A 208 -12.99 -13.89 0.57
CA LEU A 208 -11.94 -13.00 1.05
C LEU A 208 -10.58 -13.71 1.21
N LYS A 209 -9.63 -13.37 0.34
CA LYS A 209 -8.28 -13.97 0.27
C LYS A 209 -7.19 -13.08 0.82
N HIS A 210 -7.37 -11.76 0.74
CA HIS A 210 -6.36 -10.78 1.10
C HIS A 210 -6.95 -9.75 2.07
N VAL A 211 -6.32 -9.59 3.23
CA VAL A 211 -6.68 -8.53 4.18
C VAL A 211 -5.46 -7.71 4.50
N THR A 212 -5.53 -6.41 4.21
CA THR A 212 -4.59 -5.41 4.70
C THR A 212 -5.32 -4.52 5.69
N MET A 213 -4.77 -4.33 6.87
CA MET A 213 -5.37 -3.44 7.87
C MET A 213 -4.33 -2.53 8.48
N ARG A 214 -4.71 -1.28 8.71
CA ARG A 214 -3.98 -0.32 9.53
C ARG A 214 -4.82 -0.01 10.76
N LEU A 215 -4.26 -0.28 11.93
CA LEU A 215 -4.98 -0.13 13.19
C LEU A 215 -5.14 1.35 13.54
N ALA A 216 -6.38 1.80 13.76
CA ALA A 216 -6.65 3.16 14.22
C ALA A 216 -6.34 3.33 15.72
N ALA A 217 -6.72 2.31 16.51
CA ALA A 217 -6.47 2.23 17.94
C ALA A 217 -5.62 0.98 18.23
N PRO A 218 -4.29 1.05 18.02
CA PRO A 218 -3.42 -0.13 18.12
C PRO A 218 -3.46 -0.76 19.51
N GLU A 219 -3.61 0.08 20.55
CA GLU A 219 -3.58 -0.37 21.94
C GLU A 219 -4.75 -1.30 22.30
N SER A 220 -5.90 -1.16 21.64
CA SER A 220 -7.09 -1.98 21.88
C SER A 220 -7.16 -3.22 20.99
N PHE A 221 -6.33 -3.32 19.95
CA PHE A 221 -6.40 -4.43 19.00
C PHE A 221 -6.05 -5.76 19.67
N ARG A 222 -6.93 -6.76 19.51
CA ARG A 222 -6.73 -8.13 19.97
C ARG A 222 -7.26 -9.09 18.91
N VAL A 223 -6.49 -10.12 18.59
CA VAL A 223 -7.00 -11.29 17.89
C VAL A 223 -7.59 -12.23 18.93
N VAL A 224 -8.91 -12.34 18.93
CA VAL A 224 -9.66 -13.24 19.81
C VAL A 224 -10.22 -14.40 19.00
N ASP A 225 -10.09 -15.61 19.53
CA ASP A 225 -10.70 -16.81 18.97
C ASP A 225 -12.16 -16.88 19.42
N SER A 226 -13.03 -16.13 18.73
CA SER A 226 -14.42 -15.94 19.16
C SER A 226 -15.44 -16.08 18.04
N GLY A 227 -15.07 -16.64 16.89
CA GLY A 227 -15.96 -16.71 15.73
C GLY A 227 -15.57 -17.77 14.71
N GLU A 228 -16.27 -17.76 13.58
CA GLU A 228 -15.93 -18.63 12.45
C GLU A 228 -14.55 -18.25 11.88
N PRO A 229 -13.71 -19.24 11.54
CA PRO A 229 -12.40 -18.96 10.97
C PRO A 229 -12.52 -18.43 9.54
N LEU A 230 -11.58 -17.58 9.16
CA LEU A 230 -11.34 -17.06 7.81
C LEU A 230 -10.66 -18.13 6.96
N ARG A 231 -11.43 -19.14 6.55
CA ARG A 231 -10.89 -20.34 5.87
C ARG A 231 -10.30 -20.07 4.48
N SER A 232 -10.68 -18.97 3.84
CA SER A 232 -10.19 -18.56 2.52
C SER A 232 -9.05 -17.54 2.57
N LEU A 233 -8.74 -16.98 3.75
CA LEU A 233 -7.71 -15.95 3.87
C LEU A 233 -6.33 -16.53 3.63
N GLY A 234 -5.71 -16.11 2.52
CA GLY A 234 -4.35 -16.53 2.14
C GLY A 234 -3.27 -15.54 2.56
N SER A 235 -3.58 -14.25 2.65
CA SER A 235 -2.63 -13.18 3.01
C SER A 235 -3.21 -12.22 4.03
N LEU A 236 -2.43 -11.93 5.07
CA LEU A 236 -2.76 -10.96 6.10
C LEU A 236 -1.60 -9.96 6.28
N THR A 237 -1.91 -8.67 6.17
CA THR A 237 -0.99 -7.56 6.49
C THR A 237 -1.61 -6.71 7.59
N VAL A 238 -0.91 -6.54 8.71
CA VAL A 238 -1.35 -5.69 9.85
C VAL A 238 -0.30 -4.63 10.08
N SER A 239 -0.69 -3.37 9.91
CA SER A 239 0.14 -2.19 10.12
C SER A 239 -0.28 -1.41 11.36
N ASN A 240 0.69 -0.71 11.96
CA ASN A 240 0.54 0.01 13.21
C ASN A 240 0.24 -0.91 14.39
N LEU A 241 0.94 -2.05 14.52
CA LEU A 241 0.77 -2.95 15.66
C LEU A 241 1.23 -2.31 16.98
N PRO A 242 0.55 -2.61 18.12
CA PRO A 242 1.00 -2.17 19.44
C PRO A 242 2.26 -2.93 19.88
N ALA A 243 2.98 -2.37 20.85
CA ALA A 243 4.20 -2.96 21.40
C ALA A 243 3.97 -4.08 22.45
N HIS A 244 2.71 -4.49 22.67
CA HIS A 244 2.32 -5.56 23.60
C HIS A 244 1.75 -6.79 22.90
N ASP A 245 1.44 -7.82 23.69
CA ASP A 245 0.82 -9.05 23.17
C ASP A 245 -0.59 -8.76 22.63
N TRP A 246 -0.77 -8.90 21.32
CA TRP A 246 -2.01 -8.60 20.61
C TRP A 246 -2.82 -9.85 20.22
N GLY A 247 -2.45 -11.03 20.72
CA GLY A 247 -3.17 -12.28 20.45
C GLY A 247 -2.68 -13.04 19.22
N HIS A 248 -1.43 -12.82 18.78
CA HIS A 248 -0.80 -13.56 17.68
C HIS A 248 -1.01 -15.10 17.74
N PRO A 249 -0.91 -15.80 18.89
CA PRO A 249 -1.14 -17.25 18.94
C PRO A 249 -2.53 -17.67 18.47
N SER A 250 -3.53 -16.80 18.59
CA SER A 250 -4.90 -17.04 18.12
C SER A 250 -5.05 -16.84 16.61
N LEU A 251 -4.05 -16.27 15.92
CA LEU A 251 -4.11 -16.05 14.46
C LEU A 251 -4.25 -17.38 13.69
N ALA A 252 -3.58 -18.44 14.14
CA ALA A 252 -3.68 -19.75 13.51
C ALA A 252 -5.09 -20.35 13.62
N ALA A 253 -5.81 -20.05 14.71
CA ALA A 253 -7.21 -20.47 14.88
C ALA A 253 -8.15 -19.63 14.01
N VAL A 254 -7.95 -18.31 13.99
CA VAL A 254 -8.81 -17.36 13.25
C VAL A 254 -8.60 -17.44 11.74
N ALA A 255 -7.37 -17.68 11.26
CA ALA A 255 -7.02 -17.71 9.85
C ALA A 255 -6.12 -18.92 9.52
N PRO A 256 -6.67 -20.16 9.57
CA PRO A 256 -5.88 -21.38 9.47
C PRO A 256 -5.26 -21.62 8.09
N ALA A 257 -5.77 -20.96 7.04
CA ALA A 257 -5.30 -21.08 5.67
C ALA A 257 -4.26 -20.00 5.28
N VAL A 258 -3.90 -19.10 6.20
CA VAL A 258 -3.00 -17.99 5.87
C VAL A 258 -1.61 -18.52 5.55
N THR A 259 -1.08 -18.14 4.39
CA THR A 259 0.25 -18.54 3.92
C THR A 259 1.24 -17.38 3.94
N ARG A 260 0.75 -16.14 3.92
CA ARG A 260 1.57 -14.92 3.99
C ARG A 260 1.10 -14.02 5.13
N VAL A 261 2.05 -13.63 5.98
CA VAL A 261 1.79 -12.72 7.12
C VAL A 261 2.80 -11.57 7.09
N GLU A 262 2.29 -10.35 7.15
CA GLU A 262 3.11 -9.14 7.26
C GLU A 262 2.68 -8.33 8.48
N LEU A 263 3.64 -8.03 9.35
CA LEU A 263 3.42 -7.36 10.62
C LEU A 263 4.31 -6.12 10.70
N HIS A 264 3.69 -4.95 10.82
CA HIS A 264 4.38 -3.67 10.90
C HIS A 264 3.98 -2.92 12.17
N GLY A 265 4.96 -2.52 12.97
CA GLY A 265 4.77 -1.73 14.18
C GLY A 265 5.91 -0.75 14.37
N ALA A 266 5.66 0.39 15.03
CA ALA A 266 6.68 1.41 15.25
C ALA A 266 7.65 1.10 16.42
N GLY A 267 7.56 -0.09 17.01
CA GLY A 267 8.27 -0.45 18.25
C GLY A 267 8.59 -1.94 18.31
N ARG A 268 8.51 -2.52 19.50
CA ARG A 268 8.76 -3.96 19.71
C ARG A 268 7.59 -4.82 19.21
N LEU A 269 7.84 -5.68 18.22
CA LEU A 269 6.90 -6.71 17.79
C LEU A 269 6.96 -7.90 18.76
N ARG A 270 5.84 -8.23 19.40
CA ARG A 270 5.71 -9.47 20.20
C ARG A 270 5.14 -10.58 19.33
N LEU A 271 5.94 -11.62 19.12
CA LEU A 271 5.64 -12.77 18.30
C LEU A 271 5.29 -13.98 19.17
N GLY A 272 4.58 -14.93 18.57
CA GLY A 272 4.34 -16.26 19.14
C GLY A 272 4.47 -17.32 18.05
N ALA A 273 3.87 -18.49 18.26
CA ALA A 273 3.82 -19.54 17.25
C ALA A 273 2.95 -19.12 16.05
N PHE A 274 3.46 -19.34 14.84
CA PHE A 274 2.69 -19.16 13.61
C PHE A 274 1.95 -20.45 13.23
N GLY A 275 0.88 -20.33 12.45
CA GLY A 275 0.20 -21.49 11.89
C GLY A 275 1.11 -22.27 10.92
N ALA A 276 0.99 -23.60 10.90
CA ALA A 276 1.81 -24.47 10.05
C ALA A 276 1.64 -24.26 8.54
N ALA A 277 0.58 -23.53 8.12
CA ALA A 277 0.35 -23.15 6.73
C ALA A 277 1.18 -21.94 6.28
N VAL A 278 1.75 -21.17 7.20
CA VAL A 278 2.50 -19.95 6.89
C VAL A 278 3.81 -20.30 6.17
N ARG A 279 4.01 -19.70 4.99
CA ARG A 279 5.17 -19.85 4.10
C ARG A 279 5.98 -18.57 3.94
N SER A 280 5.39 -17.41 4.18
CA SER A 280 6.06 -16.11 4.07
C SER A 280 5.74 -15.23 5.27
N ILE A 281 6.79 -14.69 5.90
CA ILE A 281 6.68 -13.77 7.03
C ILE A 281 7.47 -12.50 6.71
N THR A 282 6.84 -11.33 6.85
CA THR A 282 7.51 -10.03 6.85
C THR A 282 7.29 -9.34 8.19
N LEU A 283 8.38 -8.91 8.83
CA LEU A 283 8.36 -8.19 10.10
C LEU A 283 9.04 -6.85 9.93
N SER A 284 8.36 -5.78 10.34
CA SER A 284 8.94 -4.43 10.34
C SER A 284 8.65 -3.72 11.67
N GLY A 285 9.71 -3.22 12.30
CA GLY A 285 9.63 -2.43 13.54
C GLY A 285 10.99 -2.11 14.12
N ASP A 286 11.05 -1.84 15.43
CA ASP A 286 12.31 -1.53 16.10
C ASP A 286 13.00 -2.80 16.55
N THR A 287 12.25 -3.67 17.23
CA THR A 287 12.79 -4.91 17.80
C THR A 287 11.75 -6.02 17.72
N VAL A 288 12.18 -7.27 17.92
CA VAL A 288 11.30 -8.42 18.09
C VAL A 288 11.39 -8.98 19.51
N GLY A 289 10.37 -9.70 19.95
CA GLY A 289 10.40 -10.43 21.21
C GLY A 289 9.31 -11.49 21.31
N GLY A 290 9.33 -12.26 22.40
CA GLY A 290 8.44 -13.40 22.62
C GLY A 290 9.09 -14.74 22.26
N PRO A 291 8.44 -15.87 22.60
CA PRO A 291 8.86 -17.19 22.15
C PRO A 291 8.54 -17.30 20.65
N VAL A 292 9.53 -17.07 19.81
CA VAL A 292 9.33 -17.13 18.36
C VAL A 292 9.52 -18.55 17.88
N GLU A 293 8.43 -19.16 17.41
CA GLU A 293 8.44 -20.45 16.76
C GLU A 293 8.03 -20.25 15.30
N LEU A 294 9.03 -20.26 14.41
CA LEU A 294 8.79 -20.19 12.97
C LEU A 294 8.19 -21.52 12.48
N PRO A 295 7.27 -21.47 11.51
CA PRO A 295 6.60 -22.66 11.02
C PRO A 295 7.58 -23.56 10.25
N PRO A 296 7.40 -24.90 10.29
CA PRO A 296 8.19 -25.80 9.48
C PRO A 296 7.91 -25.59 7.98
N GLY A 297 8.96 -25.38 7.19
CA GLY A 297 8.86 -25.13 5.76
C GLY A 297 8.49 -23.68 5.42
N LEU A 298 8.99 -22.72 6.21
CA LEU A 298 8.96 -21.32 5.84
C LEU A 298 9.80 -21.12 4.57
N ASP A 299 9.22 -20.56 3.51
CA ASP A 299 9.92 -20.32 2.24
C ASP A 299 10.60 -18.94 2.24
N SER A 300 10.00 -17.95 2.90
CA SER A 300 10.46 -16.57 2.90
C SER A 300 10.36 -15.92 4.28
N LEU A 301 11.44 -15.26 4.69
CA LEU A 301 11.53 -14.45 5.91
C LEU A 301 12.12 -13.09 5.57
N SER A 302 11.36 -12.02 5.82
CA SER A 302 11.81 -10.64 5.67
C SER A 302 11.79 -9.94 7.03
N LEU A 303 12.93 -9.38 7.41
CA LEU A 303 13.15 -8.66 8.65
C LEU A 303 13.62 -7.24 8.30
N HIS A 304 12.92 -6.25 8.83
CA HIS A 304 13.23 -4.83 8.73
C HIS A 304 13.22 -4.22 10.12
N LEU A 305 14.26 -4.48 10.92
CA LEU A 305 14.33 -4.15 12.35
C LEU A 305 15.41 -3.10 12.66
N ARG A 306 15.01 -1.95 13.22
CA ARG A 306 15.90 -0.78 13.37
C ARG A 306 16.81 -0.81 14.61
N ASP A 307 16.32 -1.33 15.73
CA ASP A 307 17.00 -1.31 17.03
C ASP A 307 17.17 -2.75 17.56
N THR A 308 17.57 -3.67 16.67
CA THR A 308 17.78 -5.07 17.00
C THR A 308 19.25 -5.40 17.25
N THR A 309 19.51 -6.51 17.94
CA THR A 309 20.86 -7.06 18.08
C THR A 309 21.02 -8.28 17.18
N ASP A 310 22.25 -8.61 16.78
CA ASP A 310 22.53 -9.85 16.04
C ASP A 310 21.99 -11.07 16.78
N ARG A 311 22.04 -11.08 18.11
CA ARG A 311 21.49 -12.18 18.92
C ARG A 311 19.99 -12.38 18.68
N ASP A 312 19.24 -11.29 18.62
CA ASP A 312 17.79 -11.34 18.41
C ASP A 312 17.46 -11.82 17.00
N VAL A 313 18.18 -11.34 15.99
CA VAL A 313 18.02 -11.78 14.60
C VAL A 313 18.44 -13.25 14.45
N ILE A 314 19.58 -13.65 15.01
CA ILE A 314 20.06 -15.05 14.98
C ILE A 314 19.03 -16.00 15.59
N ALA A 315 18.33 -15.58 16.65
CA ALA A 315 17.27 -16.40 17.26
C ALA A 315 16.10 -16.65 16.29
N LEU A 316 15.82 -15.71 15.38
CA LEU A 316 14.82 -15.89 14.31
C LEU A 316 15.34 -16.74 13.14
N LEU A 317 16.66 -16.78 12.93
CA LEU A 317 17.29 -17.52 11.82
C LEU A 317 17.45 -19.03 12.10
N ALA A 318 16.67 -19.60 13.02
CA ALA A 318 16.74 -21.03 13.34
C ALA A 318 16.21 -21.96 12.23
N ALA A 319 15.37 -21.44 11.33
CA ALA A 319 14.82 -22.18 10.19
C ALA A 319 15.61 -21.89 8.90
N GLU A 320 15.73 -22.90 8.05
CA GLU A 320 16.19 -22.71 6.67
C GLU A 320 15.03 -22.18 5.80
N VAL A 321 15.31 -21.15 5.02
CA VAL A 321 14.38 -20.46 4.12
C VAL A 321 14.99 -20.32 2.73
N ASP A 322 14.15 -20.28 1.69
CA ASP A 322 14.63 -20.03 0.33
C ASP A 322 15.05 -18.57 0.14
N TYR A 323 14.28 -17.64 0.73
CA TYR A 323 14.47 -16.20 0.61
C TYR A 323 14.60 -15.56 2.00
N LEU A 324 15.76 -14.98 2.30
CA LEU A 324 16.00 -14.20 3.49
C LEU A 324 16.23 -12.73 3.11
N ASP A 325 15.39 -11.83 3.60
CA ASP A 325 15.58 -10.39 3.44
C ASP A 325 15.87 -9.76 4.81
N LEU A 326 17.06 -9.16 4.95
CA LEU A 326 17.46 -8.41 6.14
C LEU A 326 17.55 -6.91 5.84
N SER A 327 17.04 -6.44 4.70
CA SER A 327 17.31 -5.08 4.26
C SER A 327 16.82 -4.02 5.24
N GLY A 328 17.66 -3.02 5.49
CA GLY A 328 17.41 -1.98 6.50
C GLY A 328 17.41 -2.48 7.95
N THR A 329 17.76 -3.75 8.22
CA THR A 329 17.91 -4.25 9.58
C THR A 329 19.30 -3.92 10.14
N THR A 330 19.36 -3.42 11.36
CA THR A 330 20.62 -3.11 12.06
C THR A 330 21.30 -4.40 12.53
N VAL A 331 22.32 -4.86 11.82
CA VAL A 331 23.11 -6.07 12.13
C VAL A 331 24.61 -5.83 11.88
N THR A 332 25.46 -6.67 12.48
CA THR A 332 26.91 -6.65 12.24
C THR A 332 27.36 -7.91 11.50
N ASP A 333 28.64 -7.97 11.10
CA ASP A 333 29.24 -9.10 10.38
C ASP A 333 29.02 -10.46 11.08
N ALA A 334 28.76 -10.47 12.39
CA ALA A 334 28.43 -11.69 13.12
C ALA A 334 27.16 -12.38 12.62
N ILE A 335 26.26 -11.66 11.92
CA ILE A 335 25.05 -12.24 11.34
C ILE A 335 25.32 -13.15 10.15
N LEU A 336 26.42 -12.92 9.41
CA LEU A 336 26.67 -13.55 8.12
C LEU A 336 26.72 -15.08 8.23
N ALA A 337 27.37 -15.59 9.28
CA ALA A 337 27.44 -17.04 9.51
C ALA A 337 26.07 -17.66 9.75
N ALA A 338 25.15 -16.97 10.44
CA ALA A 338 23.79 -17.45 10.64
C ALA A 338 22.96 -17.32 9.35
N ALA A 339 23.02 -16.16 8.69
CA ALA A 339 22.31 -15.91 7.43
C ALA A 339 22.69 -16.94 6.34
N GLY A 340 23.97 -17.30 6.21
CA GLY A 340 24.41 -18.31 5.25
C GLY A 340 23.97 -19.74 5.55
N ARG A 341 23.67 -20.06 6.81
CA ARG A 341 23.05 -21.36 7.15
C ARG A 341 21.55 -21.37 6.87
N SER A 342 20.90 -20.23 7.04
CA SER A 342 19.45 -20.13 6.94
C SER A 342 18.98 -19.90 5.50
N ALA A 343 19.64 -19.05 4.71
CA ALA A 343 19.24 -18.74 3.35
C ALA A 343 19.73 -19.80 2.35
N ARG A 344 18.81 -20.35 1.53
CA ARG A 344 19.14 -21.37 0.52
C ARG A 344 19.36 -20.82 -0.88
N ARG A 345 18.63 -19.77 -1.28
CA ARG A 345 18.67 -19.25 -2.66
C ARG A 345 18.97 -17.77 -2.73
N HIS A 346 18.36 -16.97 -1.87
CA HIS A 346 18.47 -15.53 -1.92
C HIS A 346 18.69 -14.93 -0.53
N LEU A 347 19.62 -13.97 -0.46
CA LEU A 347 19.92 -13.20 0.75
C LEU A 347 20.03 -11.70 0.41
N ASN A 348 19.12 -10.90 0.96
CA ASN A 348 19.17 -9.45 0.79
C ASN A 348 19.75 -8.75 2.02
N LEU A 349 20.90 -8.11 1.86
CA LEU A 349 21.64 -7.35 2.89
C LEU A 349 21.69 -5.85 2.56
N VAL A 350 20.80 -5.35 1.72
CA VAL A 350 20.79 -3.92 1.36
C VAL A 350 20.52 -3.07 2.61
N ARG A 351 21.38 -2.09 2.89
CA ARG A 351 21.25 -1.17 4.04
C ARG A 351 21.32 -1.83 5.43
N THR A 352 22.08 -2.92 5.60
CA THR A 352 22.24 -3.61 6.91
C THR A 352 23.36 -3.09 7.81
N GLY A 353 24.12 -2.08 7.39
CA GLY A 353 25.28 -1.56 8.14
C GLY A 353 26.54 -2.46 8.09
N LEU A 354 26.49 -3.57 7.34
CA LEU A 354 27.60 -4.51 7.19
C LEU A 354 28.78 -3.91 6.42
N ASP A 355 29.98 -4.39 6.74
CA ASP A 355 31.18 -4.07 5.98
C ASP A 355 31.10 -4.68 4.57
N LEU A 356 31.39 -3.88 3.54
CA LEU A 356 31.28 -4.31 2.14
C LEU A 356 32.30 -5.41 1.81
N ASP A 357 33.50 -5.36 2.40
CA ASP A 357 34.50 -6.41 2.20
C ASP A 357 34.05 -7.72 2.87
N ALA A 358 33.38 -7.65 4.02
CA ALA A 358 32.78 -8.81 4.65
C ALA A 358 31.68 -9.44 3.79
N VAL A 359 30.78 -8.64 3.19
CA VAL A 359 29.76 -9.13 2.26
C VAL A 359 30.38 -9.76 1.01
N ALA A 360 31.44 -9.15 0.45
CA ALA A 360 32.15 -9.68 -0.70
C ALA A 360 32.82 -11.03 -0.41
N ARG A 361 33.51 -11.16 0.74
CA ARG A 361 34.06 -12.45 1.21
C ARG A 361 32.97 -13.50 1.39
N PHE A 362 31.88 -13.12 2.06
CA PHE A 362 30.75 -14.02 2.28
C PHE A 362 30.17 -14.55 0.97
N ARG A 363 30.00 -13.69 -0.05
CA ARG A 363 29.56 -14.10 -1.40
C ARG A 363 30.54 -15.09 -2.04
N ALA A 364 31.85 -14.84 -1.94
CA ALA A 364 32.85 -15.75 -2.48
C ALA A 364 32.79 -17.14 -1.82
N ASP A 365 32.49 -17.19 -0.52
CA ASP A 365 32.32 -18.44 0.23
C ASP A 365 30.97 -19.15 -0.05
N HIS A 366 29.97 -18.44 -0.58
CA HIS A 366 28.63 -18.96 -0.86
C HIS A 366 28.21 -18.72 -2.33
N PRO A 367 28.93 -19.30 -3.31
CA PRO A 367 28.74 -18.99 -4.74
C PRO A 367 27.37 -19.40 -5.32
N THR A 368 26.61 -20.23 -4.61
CA THR A 368 25.25 -20.65 -5.01
C THR A 368 24.15 -19.74 -4.48
N LEU A 369 24.48 -18.82 -3.56
CA LEU A 369 23.53 -17.91 -2.94
C LEU A 369 23.52 -16.58 -3.70
N ASP A 370 22.32 -16.13 -4.10
CA ASP A 370 22.14 -14.80 -4.68
C ASP A 370 22.12 -13.74 -3.57
N VAL A 371 23.24 -13.02 -3.41
CA VAL A 371 23.44 -12.06 -2.32
C VAL A 371 23.33 -10.63 -2.84
N LEU A 372 22.30 -9.90 -2.40
CA LEU A 372 22.17 -8.46 -2.58
C LEU A 372 22.82 -7.69 -1.43
N PRO A 373 23.40 -6.50 -1.69
CA PRO A 373 23.48 -5.80 -2.97
C PRO A 373 24.48 -6.44 -3.94
N ALA A 374 24.15 -6.51 -5.23
CA ALA A 374 25.14 -6.84 -6.25
C ALA A 374 26.20 -5.73 -6.34
N GLU A 375 27.46 -6.09 -6.66
CA GLU A 375 28.64 -5.20 -6.72
C GLU A 375 28.45 -3.90 -7.53
N PHE A 376 27.41 -3.81 -8.37
CA PHE A 376 27.12 -2.68 -9.25
C PHE A 376 25.99 -1.75 -8.77
N GLN A 377 25.36 -1.99 -7.62
CA GLN A 377 24.20 -1.20 -7.17
C GLN A 377 24.49 -0.15 -6.09
N TYR A 378 25.73 -0.06 -5.59
CA TYR A 378 26.14 1.02 -4.69
C TYR A 378 26.70 2.20 -5.50
N ASP A 379 25.81 2.91 -6.18
CA ASP A 379 26.11 4.30 -6.51
C ASP A 379 26.03 5.07 -5.18
N ALA A 380 27.16 5.62 -4.70
CA ALA A 380 27.28 6.30 -3.42
C ALA A 380 26.31 7.50 -3.27
N THR A 381 25.69 7.93 -4.36
CA THR A 381 24.59 8.91 -4.39
C THR A 381 23.28 8.40 -3.77
N MET A 382 23.08 7.08 -3.61
CA MET A 382 21.88 6.49 -3.00
C MET A 382 21.89 6.44 -1.47
N LEU A 383 23.05 6.64 -0.83
CA LEU A 383 23.19 6.69 0.64
C LEU A 383 23.16 8.12 1.21
N GLY A 384 22.98 9.11 0.35
CA GLY A 384 22.94 10.53 0.72
C GLY A 384 21.52 11.10 0.72
N ALA A 385 20.63 10.62 1.59
CA ALA A 385 19.54 11.40 2.19
C ALA A 385 18.69 10.51 3.11
N ASP A 386 18.69 10.91 4.39
CA ASP A 386 17.72 10.63 5.46
C ASP A 386 17.67 9.20 6.04
N GLY A 387 18.26 9.09 7.25
CA GLY A 387 18.06 7.99 8.19
C GLY A 387 16.78 8.12 9.02
#